data_AF-A0A2V2NHP8-F1
#
_entry.id   AF-A0A2V2NHP8-F1
#
_cell.length_a   1.000
_cell.length_b   1.000
_cell.length_c   1.000
_cell.angle_alpha   90.00
_cell.angle_beta   90.00
_cell.angle_gamma   90.00
#
_symmetry.space_group_name_H-M   'P 1'
#
loop_
_entity.id
_entity.type
_entity.pdbx_description
1 polymer ?
#
loop_
_entity_poly.entity_id
_entity_poly.type
_entity_poly.pdbx_seq_one_letter_code
_entity_poly.pdbx_strand_id
1 'polypeptide(L)' 'MQGTAHDESDLDGIVVSESFRDVLQHERFPLVRKRIRTEYSIDYLCYTPEEYERMKTRSSVLESALSGPHQAVFGTV' A
#
# COMPACT_ATOMS: atom_id res chain seq x y z
N MET A 1 1.12 -6.75 -21.99
CA MET A 1 2.38 -7.37 -21.55
C MET A 1 2.11 -7.89 -20.14
N GLN A 2 2.13 -9.19 -19.91
CA GLN A 2 1.77 -9.80 -18.63
C GLN A 2 3.09 -10.15 -17.92
N GLY A 3 3.38 -9.49 -16.80
CA GLY A 3 4.58 -9.76 -16.00
C GLY A 3 4.36 -11.00 -15.13
N THR A 4 5.31 -11.93 -15.14
CA THR A 4 5.34 -13.07 -14.21
C THR A 4 5.91 -12.62 -12.88
N ALA A 5 5.20 -12.90 -11.79
CA ALA A 5 5.71 -12.71 -10.43
C ALA A 5 6.89 -13.67 -10.19
N HIS A 6 8.00 -13.15 -9.71
CA HIS A 6 9.21 -13.89 -9.34
C HIS A 6 9.46 -13.72 -7.83
N ASP A 7 10.26 -14.59 -7.22
CA ASP A 7 10.55 -14.51 -5.77
C ASP A 7 11.30 -13.22 -5.36
N GLU A 8 11.89 -12.53 -6.33
CA GLU A 8 12.55 -11.22 -6.17
C GLU A 8 11.62 -10.03 -6.46
N SER A 9 10.33 -10.28 -6.72
CA SER A 9 9.37 -9.21 -7.02
C SER A 9 9.17 -8.30 -5.83
N ASP A 10 9.22 -6.99 -6.08
CA ASP A 10 8.84 -5.96 -5.12
C ASP A 10 7.42 -6.25 -4.60
N LEU A 11 7.26 -6.16 -3.28
CA LEU A 11 5.95 -6.32 -2.65
C LEU A 11 5.22 -4.98 -2.63
N ASP A 12 3.94 -4.97 -2.97
CA ASP A 12 3.09 -3.79 -2.80
C ASP A 12 2.31 -3.89 -1.49
N GLY A 13 2.50 -2.91 -0.60
CA GLY A 13 1.79 -2.78 0.67
C GLY A 13 0.75 -1.66 0.62
N ILE A 14 -0.44 -1.89 1.18
CA ILE A 14 -1.44 -0.84 1.37
C ILE A 14 -1.53 -0.52 2.85
N VAL A 15 -1.22 0.71 3.23
CA VAL A 15 -1.32 1.18 4.63
C VAL A 15 -2.45 2.17 4.74
N VAL A 16 -3.42 1.85 5.59
CA VAL A 16 -4.57 2.71 5.87
C VAL A 16 -4.49 3.16 7.32
N SER A 17 -4.29 4.46 7.56
CA SER A 17 -4.20 5.01 8.92
C SER A 17 -4.69 6.45 8.97
N GLU A 18 -5.39 6.80 10.05
CA GLU A 18 -5.77 8.18 10.37
C GLU A 18 -4.54 9.08 10.57
N SER A 19 -3.37 8.51 10.90
CA SER A 19 -2.13 9.26 11.09
C SER A 19 -1.59 9.91 9.80
N PHE A 20 -2.14 9.57 8.63
CA PHE A 20 -1.83 10.23 7.37
C PHE A 20 -2.69 11.47 7.09
N ARG A 21 -3.69 11.76 7.94
CA ARG A 21 -4.48 12.98 7.85
C ARG A 21 -3.55 14.19 7.97
N ASP A 22 -3.71 15.13 7.05
CA ASP A 22 -2.87 16.34 6.92
C ASP A 22 -1.38 16.09 6.64
N VAL A 23 -0.98 14.85 6.31
CA VAL A 23 0.37 14.50 5.86
C VAL A 23 0.43 14.49 4.35
N LEU A 24 1.41 15.16 3.75
CA LEU A 24 1.59 15.19 2.29
C LEU A 24 1.95 13.79 1.77
N GLN A 25 1.39 13.43 0.61
CA GLN A 25 1.50 12.07 0.07
C GLN A 25 2.95 11.56 -0.02
N HIS A 26 3.88 12.41 -0.44
CA HIS A 26 5.30 12.06 -0.60
C HIS A 26 6.04 11.85 0.73
N GLU A 27 5.48 12.31 1.85
CA GLU A 27 6.05 12.15 3.19
C GLU A 27 5.57 10.87 3.89
N ARG A 28 4.44 10.30 3.44
CA ARG A 28 3.82 9.11 4.06
C ARG A 28 4.68 7.86 3.94
N PHE A 29 5.24 7.60 2.75
CA PHE A 29 6.12 6.46 2.52
C PHE A 29 7.35 6.46 3.44
N PRO A 30 8.12 7.56 3.57
CA PRO A 30 9.20 7.67 4.56
C PRO A 30 8.76 7.41 6.01
N LEU A 31 7.54 7.83 6.41
CA LEU A 31 7.02 7.58 7.75
C LEU A 31 6.77 6.10 8.01
N VAL A 32 6.16 5.40 7.04
CA VAL A 32 5.92 3.95 7.12
C VAL A 32 7.23 3.19 7.16
N ARG A 33 8.18 3.50 6.26
CA ARG A 33 9.48 2.83 6.18
C ARG A 33 10.33 2.99 7.44
N LYS A 34 10.16 4.08 8.20
CA LYS A 34 10.81 4.26 9.51
C LYS A 34 10.26 3.34 10.59
N ARG A 35 8.97 2.98 10.51
CA ARG A 35 8.26 2.16 11.51
C ARG A 35 8.30 0.67 11.19
N ILE A 36 8.25 0.31 9.91
CA ILE A 36 8.27 -1.08 9.44
C ILE A 36 9.66 -1.39 8.89
N ARG A 37 10.41 -2.22 9.63
CA ARG A 37 11.68 -2.77 9.14
C ARG A 37 11.40 -4.14 8.53
N THR A 38 11.62 -4.25 7.24
CA THR A 38 11.44 -5.46 6.44
C THR A 38 12.71 -5.69 5.63
N GLU A 39 13.08 -6.95 5.42
CA GLU A 39 14.20 -7.33 4.55
C GLU A 39 13.80 -7.30 3.06
N TYR A 40 12.50 -7.18 2.78
CA TYR A 40 11.95 -7.07 1.44
C TYR A 40 11.85 -5.62 0.98
N SER A 41 12.06 -5.40 -0.32
CA SER A 41 11.70 -4.15 -0.98
C SER A 41 10.17 -4.08 -1.06
N ILE A 42 9.57 -3.15 -0.30
CA ILE A 42 8.12 -2.93 -0.28
C ILE A 42 7.83 -1.51 -0.77
N ASP A 43 6.98 -1.38 -1.79
CA ASP A 43 6.37 -0.10 -2.14
C ASP A 43 5.05 0.07 -1.37
N TYR A 44 4.80 1.25 -0.80
CA TYR A 44 3.63 1.48 0.06
C TYR A 44 2.66 2.49 -0.54
N LEU A 45 1.44 2.05 -0.81
CA LEU A 45 0.29 2.92 -1.04
C LEU A 45 -0.31 3.34 0.32
N CYS A 46 -0.16 4.62 0.65
CA CYS A 46 -0.59 5.17 1.95
C CYS A 46 -1.85 6.03 1.81
N TYR A 47 -2.92 5.66 2.53
CA TYR A 47 -4.21 6.34 2.50
C TYR A 47 -4.75 6.62 3.90
N THR A 48 -5.46 7.73 4.07
CA THR A 48 -6.42 7.83 5.18
C THR A 48 -7.59 6.87 4.94
N PRO A 49 -8.35 6.47 5.97
CA PRO A 49 -9.54 5.64 5.79
C PRO A 49 -10.53 6.23 4.76
N GLU A 50 -10.70 7.55 4.79
CA GLU A 50 -11.60 8.27 3.87
C GLU A 50 -11.08 8.25 2.42
N GLU A 51 -9.78 8.43 2.22
CA GLU A 51 -9.15 8.31 0.90
C GLU A 51 -9.23 6.89 0.38
N TYR A 52 -9.00 5.90 1.24
CA TYR A 52 -9.03 4.49 0.87
C TYR A 52 -10.42 4.09 0.34
N GLU A 53 -11.49 4.43 1.07
CA GLU A 53 -12.86 4.13 0.62
C GLU A 53 -13.19 4.79 -0.72
N ARG A 54 -12.73 6.03 -0.93
CA ARG A 54 -12.88 6.69 -2.25
C ARG A 54 -12.10 6.00 -3.35
N MET A 55 -10.89 5.56 -3.08
CA MET A 55 -9.98 4.99 -4.08
C MET A 55 -10.27 3.53 -4.39
N LYS A 56 -10.88 2.79 -3.47
CA LYS A 56 -11.25 1.38 -3.63
C LYS A 56 -12.10 1.09 -4.87
N THR A 57 -12.91 2.05 -5.30
CA THR A 57 -13.77 1.94 -6.50
C THR A 57 -13.21 2.61 -7.75
N ARG A 58 -12.08 3.32 -7.63
CA ARG A 58 -11.52 4.15 -8.70
C ARG A 58 -10.11 3.73 -9.12
N SER A 59 -9.40 2.99 -8.28
CA SER A 59 -8.05 2.53 -8.52
C SER A 59 -8.06 1.07 -8.96
N SER A 60 -7.70 0.82 -10.21
CA SER A 60 -7.50 -0.54 -10.73
C SER A 60 -6.38 -1.28 -9.97
N VAL A 61 -5.40 -0.55 -9.41
CA VAL A 61 -4.35 -1.12 -8.58
C VAL A 61 -4.92 -1.64 -7.26
N LEU A 62 -5.77 -0.87 -6.59
CA LEU A 62 -6.44 -1.33 -5.37
C LEU A 62 -7.42 -2.47 -5.63
N GLU A 63 -8.17 -2.40 -6.73
CA GLU A 63 -9.07 -3.47 -7.14
C GLU A 63 -8.31 -4.79 -7.39
N SER A 64 -7.18 -4.70 -8.10
CA SER A 64 -6.28 -5.82 -8.37
C SER A 64 -5.64 -6.36 -7.08
N ALA A 65 -5.22 -5.48 -6.17
CA ALA A 65 -4.65 -5.89 -4.88
C ALA A 65 -5.68 -6.56 -3.96
N LEU A 66 -6.96 -6.17 -4.04
CA LEU A 66 -8.04 -6.73 -3.22
C LEU A 66 -8.61 -8.03 -3.77
N SER A 67 -8.60 -8.21 -5.08
CA SER A 67 -9.27 -9.32 -5.76
C SER A 67 -8.28 -10.35 -6.34
N GLY A 68 -7.01 -9.97 -6.45
CA GLY A 68 -5.95 -10.80 -7.03
C GLY A 68 -5.36 -11.81 -6.03
N PRO A 69 -4.43 -12.66 -6.49
CA PRO A 69 -3.76 -13.67 -5.67
C PRO A 69 -2.73 -13.10 -4.67
N HIS A 70 -2.52 -11.78 -4.68
CA HIS A 70 -1.57 -11.08 -3.82
C HIS A 70 -2.20 -10.80 -2.45
N GLN A 71 -1.48 -11.07 -1.35
CA GLN A 71 -1.97 -10.83 0.00
C GLN A 71 -1.87 -9.34 0.35
N ALA A 72 -2.99 -8.61 0.34
CA ALA A 72 -3.06 -7.28 0.91
C ALA A 72 -3.01 -7.37 2.45
N VAL A 73 -1.94 -6.83 3.06
CA VAL A 73 -1.80 -6.76 4.53
C VAL A 73 -2.33 -5.42 5.02
N PHE A 74 -3.44 -5.46 5.76
CA PHE A 74 -4.00 -4.27 6.41
C PHE A 74 -3.48 -4.20 7.85
N GLY A 75 -2.75 -3.14 8.18
CA GLY A 75 -2.31 -2.85 9.55
C GLY A 75 -2.82 -1.49 9.99
N THR A 76 -3.51 -1.43 11.12
CA THR A 76 -3.79 -0.16 11.81
C THR A 76 -2.62 0.16 12.74
N VAL A 77 -1.88 1.22 12.42
CA VAL A 77 -0.98 1.94 13.35
C VAL A 77 -1.66 3.19 13.87
#